data_AF-A0A9R0AF70-F1
#
_entry.id   AF-A0A9R0AF70-F1
#
_cell.length_a   1.000
_cell.length_b   1.000
_cell.length_c   1.000
_cell.angle_alpha   90.00
_cell.angle_beta   90.00
_cell.angle_gamma   90.00
#
_symmetry.space_group_name_H-M   'P 1'
#
loop_
_entity.id
_entity.type
_entity.pdbx_description
1 polymer ?
#
loop_
_entity_poly.entity_id
_entity_poly.type
_entity_poly.pdbx_seq_one_letter_code
_entity_poly.pdbx_strand_id
1 'polypeptide(L)'
;MTSQRCVEGTFFNRSLHKCQQCETKYEIQKGHYFTENCGWSDEQQQVESPYRPCIDGTFNDGSQVVCRTCSSCQPQHFIASACNTTSDTICCKQGEQFFNGKCLPQPTQTTRTTTASTTVHTSSVDSSSPSPTSSNFPDPSQSTENSISSPQSLMPFIGIYVCFGILSTLTLVCLFLFIRRRSKPFNEELKKCCNGASHESLSRKGIARYEQAVSYNIINDCNNDHMPGLSHLLATEVHDAPLKTVLNNLDVLEELVLVLDPDISGAKNTRHLAAQCSFSFAWINYAYSMKDHKSPLVAVLEGVVTKNPDWTVGHLAELLTTIGRNDAVEILAKLPADV
;
A
#
# COMPACT_ATOMS: atom_id res chain seq x y z
N MET A 1 21.27 7.62 37.73
CA MET A 1 20.09 7.87 38.58
C MET A 1 18.91 8.09 37.66
N THR A 2 17.74 7.54 37.97
CA THR A 2 16.50 7.85 37.24
C THR A 2 16.08 9.29 37.53
N SER A 3 15.47 9.95 36.54
CA SER A 3 15.09 11.37 36.65
C SER A 3 14.03 11.57 37.74
N GLN A 4 14.18 12.61 38.56
CA GLN A 4 13.19 12.98 39.58
C GLN A 4 12.19 14.03 39.08
N ARG A 5 12.35 14.52 37.84
CA ARG A 5 11.56 15.63 37.31
C ARG A 5 10.29 15.20 36.60
N CYS A 6 10.25 13.96 36.13
CA CYS A 6 9.22 13.46 35.23
C CYS A 6 8.56 12.19 35.78
N VAL A 7 7.29 12.01 35.43
CA VAL A 7 6.48 10.86 35.82
C VAL A 7 6.76 9.67 34.89
N GLU A 8 6.35 8.48 35.31
CA GLU A 8 6.47 7.25 34.52
C GLU A 8 5.90 7.42 33.09
N GLY A 9 6.57 6.84 32.10
CA GLY A 9 6.26 7.05 30.67
C GLY A 9 6.74 8.38 30.06
N THR A 10 7.31 9.30 30.86
CA THR A 10 7.83 10.59 30.34
C THR A 10 9.32 10.82 30.67
N PHE A 11 10.04 11.52 29.80
CA PHE A 11 11.45 11.91 29.98
C PHE A 11 11.65 13.42 29.94
N PHE A 12 12.70 13.93 30.61
CA PHE A 12 12.96 15.37 30.66
C PHE A 12 13.63 15.89 29.39
N ASN A 13 12.94 16.77 28.65
CA ASN A 13 13.53 17.54 27.56
C ASN A 13 14.09 18.86 28.09
N ARG A 14 15.42 18.93 28.22
CA ARG A 14 16.16 20.11 28.69
C ARG A 14 16.01 21.31 27.76
N SER A 15 16.03 21.12 26.44
CA SER A 15 15.89 22.21 25.46
C SER A 15 14.53 22.89 25.50
N LEU A 16 13.50 22.16 25.95
CA LEU A 16 12.12 22.65 26.09
C LEU A 16 11.70 22.86 27.56
N HIS A 17 12.62 22.63 28.51
CA HIS A 17 12.40 22.62 29.96
C HIS A 17 11.12 21.90 30.43
N LYS A 18 10.75 20.79 29.78
CA LYS A 18 9.49 20.07 30.05
C LYS A 18 9.64 18.55 29.88
N CYS A 19 8.79 17.79 30.56
CA CYS A 19 8.65 16.36 30.32
C CYS A 19 7.95 16.11 28.97
N GLN A 20 8.36 15.05 28.27
CA GLN A 20 7.72 14.58 27.04
C GLN A 20 7.47 13.07 27.13
N GLN A 21 6.40 12.60 26.50
CA GLN A 21 6.08 11.17 26.46
C GLN A 21 7.11 10.38 25.67
N CYS A 22 7.42 9.16 26.11
CA CYS A 22 8.38 8.29 25.44
C CYS A 22 8.00 8.00 23.97
N GLU A 23 6.72 7.84 23.65
CA GLU A 23 6.26 7.60 22.26
C GLU A 23 6.47 8.79 21.30
N THR A 24 6.84 9.97 21.80
CA THR A 24 7.23 11.10 20.94
C THR A 24 8.65 10.97 20.37
N LYS A 25 9.44 10.00 20.87
CA LYS A 25 10.84 9.75 20.47
C LYS A 25 11.10 8.30 20.07
N TYR A 26 10.33 7.36 20.61
CA TYR A 26 10.50 5.92 20.43
C TYR A 26 9.20 5.26 19.96
N GLU A 27 9.28 4.33 19.03
CA GLU A 27 8.10 3.55 18.63
C GLU A 27 7.71 2.56 19.72
N ILE A 28 6.41 2.28 19.86
CA ILE A 28 5.93 1.27 20.81
C ILE A 28 6.24 -0.13 20.26
N GLN A 29 6.95 -0.94 21.04
CA GLN A 29 7.34 -2.30 20.64
C GLN A 29 6.43 -3.35 21.27
N LYS A 30 6.02 -4.34 20.48
CA LYS A 30 5.30 -5.52 21.00
C LYS A 30 6.18 -6.25 22.00
N GLY A 31 5.57 -6.83 23.04
CA GLY A 31 6.32 -7.56 24.07
C GLY A 31 7.10 -6.69 25.04
N HIS A 32 7.01 -5.35 24.96
CA HIS A 32 7.81 -4.44 25.76
C HIS A 32 6.99 -3.28 26.32
N TYR A 33 7.47 -2.69 27.41
CA TYR A 33 7.03 -1.40 27.94
C TYR A 33 8.20 -0.42 27.99
N PHE A 34 7.91 0.88 28.14
CA PHE A 34 8.98 1.84 28.32
C PHE A 34 9.59 1.75 29.73
N THR A 35 10.92 1.68 29.79
CA THR A 35 11.70 1.91 31.02
C THR A 35 11.36 3.28 31.61
N GLU A 36 11.48 3.46 32.92
CA GLU A 36 11.37 4.78 33.56
C GLU A 36 12.19 5.84 32.80
N ASN A 37 11.59 7.00 32.52
CA ASN A 37 12.19 8.08 31.73
C ASN A 37 12.72 7.64 30.34
N CYS A 38 12.19 6.55 29.78
CA CYS A 38 12.71 5.87 28.58
C CYS A 38 14.23 5.61 28.66
N GLY A 39 14.76 5.34 29.86
CA GLY A 39 16.19 5.15 30.08
C GLY A 39 17.05 6.41 30.05
N TRP A 40 16.46 7.62 30.06
CA TRP A 40 17.20 8.90 30.09
C TRP A 40 17.35 9.48 31.51
N SER A 41 18.48 10.13 31.76
CA SER A 41 18.69 10.99 32.93
C SER A 41 18.26 12.44 32.67
N ASP A 42 18.14 13.24 33.73
CA ASP A 42 17.84 14.68 33.67
C ASP A 42 18.89 15.49 32.89
N GLU A 43 20.13 14.99 32.83
CA GLU A 43 21.25 15.57 32.08
C GLU A 43 21.18 15.29 30.56
N GLN A 44 20.17 14.53 30.11
CA GLN A 44 20.02 13.99 28.76
C GLN A 44 21.13 12.99 28.37
N GLN A 45 21.53 12.13 29.30
CA GLN A 45 22.30 10.93 28.98
C GLN A 45 21.38 9.71 28.95
N GLN A 46 21.56 8.85 27.95
CA GLN A 46 20.90 7.54 27.94
C GLN A 46 21.68 6.58 28.83
N VAL A 47 21.03 6.11 29.90
CA VAL A 47 21.59 5.25 30.95
C VAL A 47 21.19 3.78 30.75
N GLU A 48 20.01 3.53 30.19
CA GLU A 48 19.46 2.19 29.93
C GLU A 48 18.79 2.11 28.54
N SER A 49 18.49 0.88 28.11
CA SER A 49 17.49 0.64 27.06
C SER A 49 16.19 1.41 27.37
N PRO A 50 15.54 2.03 26.36
CA PRO A 50 14.24 2.65 26.56
C PRO A 50 13.13 1.61 26.74
N TYR A 51 13.40 0.33 26.42
CA TYR A 51 12.45 -0.77 26.49
C TYR A 51 12.85 -1.81 27.53
N ARG A 52 11.85 -2.34 28.24
CA ARG A 52 11.92 -3.56 29.07
C ARG A 52 10.85 -4.57 28.60
N PRO A 53 11.14 -5.89 28.63
CA PRO A 53 10.18 -6.90 28.20
C PRO A 53 9.00 -7.01 29.18
N CYS A 54 7.83 -7.36 28.67
CA CYS A 54 6.70 -7.76 29.51
C CYS A 54 7.05 -9.01 30.32
N ILE A 55 6.57 -9.06 31.56
CA ILE A 55 6.74 -10.21 32.46
C ILE A 55 5.67 -11.27 32.18
N ASP A 56 5.91 -12.50 32.63
CA ASP A 56 4.92 -13.59 32.52
C ASP A 56 3.57 -13.19 33.13
N GLY A 57 2.48 -13.53 32.43
CA GLY A 57 1.13 -13.08 32.81
C GLY A 57 0.80 -11.63 32.42
N THR A 58 1.67 -10.94 31.67
CA THR A 58 1.39 -9.64 31.05
C THR A 58 1.74 -9.63 29.57
N PHE A 59 1.08 -8.75 28.80
CA PHE A 59 1.30 -8.60 27.36
C PHE A 59 1.30 -7.14 26.90
N ASN A 60 1.97 -6.87 25.79
CA ASN A 60 1.78 -5.67 24.98
C ASN A 60 1.72 -6.04 23.49
N ASP A 61 0.57 -5.78 22.87
CA ASP A 61 0.28 -6.00 21.44
C ASP A 61 0.85 -4.90 20.52
N GLY A 62 1.51 -3.89 21.11
CA GLY A 62 2.02 -2.70 20.44
C GLY A 62 1.06 -1.50 20.48
N SER A 63 -0.10 -1.62 21.15
CA SER A 63 -1.08 -0.54 21.25
C SER A 63 -0.87 0.40 22.43
N GLN A 64 -0.07 0.04 23.43
CA GLN A 64 0.11 0.83 24.67
C GLN A 64 1.57 0.96 25.09
N VAL A 65 1.85 1.94 25.96
CA VAL A 65 3.20 2.22 26.49
C VAL A 65 3.60 1.32 27.66
N VAL A 66 2.64 0.56 28.21
CA VAL A 66 2.78 -0.36 29.35
C VAL A 66 2.22 -1.74 29.00
N CYS A 67 2.78 -2.78 29.61
CA CYS A 67 2.23 -4.14 29.54
C CYS A 67 0.95 -4.24 30.39
N ARG A 68 -0.07 -4.93 29.89
CA ARG A 68 -1.33 -5.19 30.58
C ARG A 68 -1.37 -6.63 31.10
N THR A 69 -2.02 -6.86 32.24
CA THR A 69 -2.28 -8.23 32.72
C THR A 69 -3.12 -8.99 31.70
N CYS A 70 -2.79 -10.26 31.48
CA CYS A 70 -3.56 -11.14 30.61
C CYS A 70 -5.00 -11.32 31.13
N SER A 71 -5.96 -11.35 30.22
CA SER A 71 -7.36 -11.67 30.46
C SER A 71 -7.55 -13.14 30.85
N SER A 72 -8.53 -13.41 31.70
CA SER A 72 -8.97 -14.77 32.05
C SER A 72 -10.31 -15.09 31.41
N CYS A 73 -10.45 -16.30 30.87
CA CYS A 73 -11.71 -16.73 30.25
C CYS A 73 -12.84 -16.90 31.28
N GLN A 74 -14.04 -16.45 30.92
CA GLN A 74 -15.24 -16.68 31.71
C GLN A 74 -15.63 -18.17 31.70
N PRO A 75 -16.36 -18.66 32.72
CA PRO A 75 -16.98 -19.97 32.68
C PRO A 75 -17.82 -20.15 31.41
N GLN A 76 -17.74 -21.33 30.78
CA GLN A 76 -18.33 -21.66 29.46
C GLN A 76 -17.58 -21.13 28.22
N HIS A 77 -16.47 -20.41 28.38
CA HIS A 77 -15.52 -20.17 27.29
C HIS A 77 -14.28 -21.05 27.46
N PHE A 78 -13.72 -21.52 26.35
CA PHE A 78 -12.44 -22.23 26.34
C PHE A 78 -11.30 -21.28 25.94
N ILE A 79 -10.08 -21.57 26.43
CA ILE A 79 -8.86 -20.86 26.01
C ILE A 79 -8.54 -21.31 24.59
N ALA A 80 -8.74 -20.41 23.64
CA ALA A 80 -8.49 -20.61 22.23
C ALA A 80 -7.05 -20.24 21.83
N SER A 81 -6.50 -19.21 22.48
CA SER A 81 -5.08 -18.90 22.46
C SER A 81 -4.63 -18.53 23.87
N ALA A 82 -3.51 -19.10 24.32
CA ALA A 82 -2.89 -18.70 25.57
C ALA A 82 -2.22 -17.32 25.44
N CYS A 83 -2.22 -16.55 26.52
CA CYS A 83 -1.50 -15.29 26.57
C CYS A 83 0.02 -15.51 26.42
N ASN A 84 0.68 -14.54 25.80
CA ASN A 84 2.14 -14.42 25.78
C ASN A 84 2.50 -12.92 25.85
N THR A 85 3.79 -12.59 25.92
CA THR A 85 4.23 -11.20 26.07
C THR A 85 3.74 -10.26 24.96
N THR A 86 3.38 -10.77 23.78
CA THR A 86 2.93 -9.98 22.62
C THR A 86 1.42 -10.01 22.33
N SER A 87 0.63 -10.85 23.01
CA SER A 87 -0.81 -10.98 22.77
C SER A 87 -1.57 -11.54 23.97
N ASP A 88 -2.78 -11.03 24.20
CA ASP A 88 -3.68 -11.47 25.28
C ASP A 88 -4.15 -12.93 25.13
N THR A 89 -4.72 -13.48 26.21
CA THR A 89 -5.55 -14.70 26.14
C THR A 89 -6.75 -14.45 25.23
N ILE A 90 -7.02 -15.39 24.33
CA ILE A 90 -8.23 -15.35 23.48
C ILE A 90 -9.17 -16.46 23.94
N CYS A 91 -10.43 -16.10 24.17
CA CYS A 91 -11.47 -16.96 24.75
C CYS A 91 -12.63 -17.11 23.76
N CYS A 92 -12.93 -18.35 23.35
CA CYS A 92 -14.04 -18.65 22.43
C CYS A 92 -15.17 -19.41 23.14
N LYS A 93 -16.40 -19.27 22.62
CA LYS A 93 -17.57 -20.01 23.12
C LYS A 93 -17.57 -21.44 22.62
N GLN A 94 -18.24 -22.32 23.36
CA GLN A 94 -18.56 -23.67 22.90
C GLN A 94 -19.26 -23.62 21.52
N GLY A 95 -18.68 -24.25 20.50
CA GLY A 95 -19.21 -24.25 19.12
C GLY A 95 -18.67 -23.15 18.20
N GLU A 96 -17.83 -22.24 18.71
CA GLU A 96 -17.00 -21.36 17.88
C GLU A 96 -15.65 -22.03 17.58
N GLN A 97 -15.08 -21.75 16.41
CA GLN A 97 -13.74 -22.18 16.00
C GLN A 97 -12.76 -21.01 16.10
N PHE A 98 -11.52 -21.29 16.52
CA PHE A 98 -10.46 -20.29 16.60
C PHE A 98 -9.67 -20.22 15.29
N PHE A 99 -9.55 -19.03 14.73
CA PHE A 99 -8.85 -18.76 13.47
C PHE A 99 -8.33 -17.33 13.45
N ASN A 100 -7.09 -17.09 13.03
CA ASN A 100 -6.48 -15.75 12.92
C ASN A 100 -6.66 -14.82 14.14
N GLY A 101 -6.57 -15.37 15.36
CA GLY A 101 -6.74 -14.54 16.57
C GLY A 101 -8.20 -14.18 16.89
N LYS A 102 -9.19 -14.84 16.27
CA LYS A 102 -10.61 -14.59 16.49
C LYS A 102 -11.43 -15.89 16.60
N CYS A 103 -12.60 -15.74 17.21
CA CYS A 103 -13.60 -16.79 17.36
C CYS A 103 -14.65 -16.64 16.26
N LEU A 104 -14.85 -17.68 15.45
CA LEU A 104 -15.81 -17.71 14.35
C LEU A 104 -16.93 -18.71 14.65
N PRO A 105 -18.22 -18.35 14.46
CA PRO A 105 -19.30 -19.33 14.56
C PRO A 105 -19.21 -20.34 13.40
N GLN A 106 -19.40 -21.63 13.70
CA GLN A 106 -19.36 -22.67 12.68
C GLN A 106 -20.52 -22.50 11.66
N PRO A 107 -20.25 -22.47 10.33
CA PRO A 107 -21.29 -22.26 9.34
C PRO A 107 -22.21 -23.49 9.19
N THR A 108 -23.51 -23.27 9.36
CA THR A 108 -24.55 -24.30 9.17
C THR A 108 -24.65 -24.67 7.69
N GLN A 109 -24.25 -25.90 7.32
CA GLN A 109 -24.36 -26.39 5.95
C GLN A 109 -25.82 -26.37 5.49
N THR A 110 -26.14 -25.47 4.56
CA THR A 110 -27.47 -25.40 3.94
C THR A 110 -27.36 -25.87 2.50
N THR A 111 -27.59 -27.17 2.28
CA THR A 111 -27.67 -27.76 0.95
C THR A 111 -28.84 -27.15 0.18
N ARG A 112 -28.56 -26.36 -0.85
CA ARG A 112 -29.62 -25.89 -1.78
C ARG A 112 -29.18 -26.00 -3.23
N THR A 113 -29.38 -27.19 -3.77
CA THR A 113 -29.44 -27.43 -5.22
C THR A 113 -30.45 -26.47 -5.85
N THR A 114 -30.08 -25.75 -6.90
CA THR A 114 -31.04 -25.04 -7.75
C THR A 114 -30.54 -25.07 -9.19
N THR A 115 -31.41 -25.54 -10.09
CA THR A 115 -31.09 -25.91 -11.47
C THR A 115 -31.57 -24.85 -12.44
N ALA A 116 -30.68 -24.43 -13.36
CA ALA A 116 -30.92 -23.82 -14.68
C ALA A 116 -31.86 -22.60 -14.81
N SER A 117 -31.42 -21.58 -15.56
CA SER A 117 -31.78 -21.47 -17.00
C SER A 117 -31.12 -20.28 -17.70
N THR A 118 -30.61 -20.53 -18.90
CA THR A 118 -30.00 -19.55 -19.81
C THR A 118 -31.05 -18.74 -20.58
N THR A 119 -30.85 -17.43 -20.74
CA THR A 119 -31.40 -16.69 -21.90
C THR A 119 -30.40 -15.63 -22.36
N VAL A 120 -29.89 -15.78 -23.58
CA VAL A 120 -28.99 -14.81 -24.24
C VAL A 120 -29.84 -13.81 -25.04
N HIS A 121 -29.55 -12.51 -24.91
CA HIS A 121 -30.10 -11.48 -25.79
C HIS A 121 -28.97 -10.67 -26.44
N THR A 122 -28.59 -11.11 -27.64
CA THR A 122 -27.81 -10.34 -28.62
C THR A 122 -28.61 -9.14 -29.14
N SER A 123 -27.95 -7.99 -29.29
CA SER A 123 -28.38 -6.95 -30.23
C SER A 123 -27.16 -6.34 -30.90
N SER A 124 -27.26 -6.16 -32.22
CA SER A 124 -26.19 -5.65 -33.09
C SER A 124 -26.83 -4.89 -34.24
N VAL A 125 -26.42 -3.64 -34.49
CA VAL A 125 -26.63 -2.95 -35.77
C VAL A 125 -25.48 -1.96 -36.03
N ASP A 126 -24.93 -2.12 -37.23
CA ASP A 126 -24.06 -1.26 -38.05
C ASP A 126 -24.14 0.28 -37.88
N SER A 127 -23.02 1.02 -37.93
CA SER A 127 -22.03 1.27 -39.04
C SER A 127 -22.45 2.39 -39.99
N SER A 128 -21.64 3.46 -40.07
CA SER A 128 -21.38 4.22 -41.31
C SER A 128 -20.15 5.13 -41.18
N SER A 129 -19.21 4.99 -42.13
CA SER A 129 -18.23 6.02 -42.51
C SER A 129 -18.62 6.52 -43.92
N PRO A 130 -18.18 7.71 -44.36
CA PRO A 130 -16.93 7.73 -45.15
C PRO A 130 -16.06 9.00 -45.00
N SER A 131 -14.81 8.89 -45.46
CA SER A 131 -13.90 10.01 -45.80
C SER A 131 -14.05 10.37 -47.31
N PRO A 132 -13.09 11.06 -48.00
CA PRO A 132 -12.03 12.02 -47.63
C PRO A 132 -12.05 13.31 -48.53
N THR A 133 -11.01 14.17 -48.49
CA THR A 133 -10.17 14.58 -49.67
C THR A 133 -9.63 16.04 -49.68
N SER A 134 -8.29 16.16 -49.74
CA SER A 134 -7.33 17.20 -50.19
C SER A 134 -7.69 18.67 -50.53
N SER A 135 -6.76 19.60 -50.20
CA SER A 135 -5.95 20.45 -51.13
C SER A 135 -5.05 21.41 -50.32
N ASN A 136 -3.72 21.39 -50.44
CA ASN A 136 -2.80 21.99 -51.43
C ASN A 136 -2.49 23.52 -51.29
N PHE A 137 -1.19 23.80 -51.22
CA PHE A 137 -0.44 25.08 -51.29
C PHE A 137 -0.83 25.98 -52.50
N PRO A 138 -0.60 27.32 -52.49
CA PRO A 138 0.77 27.88 -52.53
C PRO A 138 1.08 29.25 -51.86
N ASP A 139 2.37 29.50 -51.70
CA ASP A 139 3.06 30.80 -51.49
C ASP A 139 3.07 31.61 -52.83
N PRO A 140 3.21 32.96 -52.89
CA PRO A 140 4.57 33.55 -52.88
C PRO A 140 4.73 35.05 -52.45
N SER A 141 5.98 35.45 -52.20
CA SER A 141 6.59 36.79 -52.54
C SER A 141 6.07 38.04 -51.75
N GLN A 142 6.70 39.23 -51.65
CA GLN A 142 8.04 39.85 -51.91
C GLN A 142 7.94 41.31 -51.32
N SER A 143 8.95 42.19 -51.16
CA SER A 143 10.43 42.20 -51.20
C SER A 143 10.95 43.61 -50.77
N THR A 144 12.23 43.74 -50.34
CA THR A 144 13.02 45.02 -50.28
C THR A 144 12.52 46.10 -49.27
N GLU A 145 13.27 47.09 -48.78
CA GLU A 145 14.70 47.50 -48.81
C GLU A 145 15.17 47.82 -47.36
N ASN A 146 16.36 48.34 -47.00
CA ASN A 146 17.60 48.71 -47.72
C ASN A 146 18.85 48.42 -46.81
N SER A 147 20.00 49.01 -47.14
CA SER A 147 21.30 48.93 -46.49
C SER A 147 21.75 50.28 -45.91
N ILE A 148 22.74 50.30 -44.99
CA ILE A 148 24.01 51.08 -45.10
C ILE A 148 24.88 51.06 -43.80
N SER A 149 26.20 50.92 -44.01
CA SER A 149 27.38 51.26 -43.17
C SER A 149 27.68 50.61 -41.81
N SER A 150 28.91 50.09 -41.73
CA SER A 150 29.74 49.82 -40.53
C SER A 150 30.25 51.14 -39.89
N PRO A 151 30.82 51.18 -38.66
CA PRO A 151 32.15 50.61 -38.40
C PRO A 151 32.32 49.86 -37.05
N GLN A 152 33.51 49.25 -36.91
CA GLN A 152 33.97 48.39 -35.81
C GLN A 152 34.19 49.14 -34.48
N SER A 153 33.95 48.48 -33.34
CA SER A 153 34.52 48.84 -32.02
C SER A 153 34.46 47.66 -31.03
N LEU A 154 35.45 47.54 -30.14
CA LEU A 154 35.59 46.46 -29.15
C LEU A 154 34.47 46.46 -28.10
N MET A 155 34.06 45.26 -27.63
CA MET A 155 34.11 44.81 -26.20
C MET A 155 33.10 43.67 -25.89
N PRO A 156 33.46 42.38 -26.01
CA PRO A 156 32.54 41.26 -25.79
C PRO A 156 32.78 40.50 -24.47
N PHE A 157 32.65 41.16 -23.31
CA PHE A 157 32.77 40.45 -22.00
C PHE A 157 31.64 40.72 -21.00
N ILE A 158 31.02 41.91 -21.00
CA ILE A 158 30.02 42.29 -19.99
C ILE A 158 28.74 41.43 -20.07
N GLY A 159 28.23 41.16 -21.28
CA GLY A 159 27.00 40.37 -21.48
C GLY A 159 27.09 38.93 -20.93
N ILE A 160 28.26 38.31 -21.02
CA ILE A 160 28.49 36.94 -20.55
C ILE A 160 28.37 36.86 -19.03
N TYR A 161 28.97 37.82 -18.29
CA TYR A 161 28.85 37.88 -16.83
C TYR A 161 27.41 38.18 -16.36
N VAL A 162 26.66 39.00 -17.10
CA VAL A 162 25.24 39.24 -16.82
C VAL A 162 24.41 37.96 -16.99
N CYS A 163 24.62 37.20 -18.08
CA CYS A 163 23.95 35.92 -18.28
C CYS A 163 24.29 34.89 -17.20
N PHE A 164 25.57 34.76 -16.82
CA PHE A 164 25.96 33.86 -15.72
C PHE A 164 25.41 34.31 -14.35
N GLY A 165 25.31 35.62 -14.09
CA GLY A 165 24.66 36.14 -12.88
C GLY A 165 23.17 35.81 -12.83
N ILE A 166 22.46 35.91 -13.94
CA ILE A 166 21.03 35.56 -14.04
C ILE A 166 20.84 34.04 -13.86
N LEU A 167 21.68 33.22 -14.50
CA LEU A 167 21.64 31.76 -14.34
C LEU A 167 21.97 31.32 -12.90
N SER A 168 22.98 31.93 -12.27
CA SER A 168 23.36 31.63 -10.88
C SER A 168 22.32 32.09 -9.86
N THR A 169 21.60 33.18 -10.12
CA THR A 169 20.51 33.62 -9.22
C THR A 169 19.27 32.75 -9.40
N LEU A 170 18.93 32.32 -10.62
CA LEU A 170 17.86 31.36 -10.88
C LEU A 170 18.12 30.01 -10.20
N THR A 171 19.32 29.44 -10.31
CA THR A 171 19.63 28.15 -9.67
C THR A 171 19.56 28.24 -8.14
N LEU A 172 20.03 29.33 -7.53
CA LEU A 172 19.90 29.58 -6.09
C LEU A 172 18.44 29.76 -5.66
N VAL A 173 17.61 30.45 -6.44
CA VAL A 173 16.16 30.57 -6.17
C VAL A 173 15.48 29.20 -6.29
N CYS A 174 15.78 28.41 -7.31
CA CYS A 174 15.26 27.04 -7.45
C CYS A 174 15.67 26.13 -6.28
N LEU A 175 16.94 26.19 -5.85
CA LEU A 175 17.43 25.49 -4.66
C LEU A 175 16.72 25.93 -3.38
N PHE A 176 16.57 27.25 -3.18
CA PHE A 176 15.85 27.79 -2.02
C PHE A 176 14.37 27.38 -1.99
N LEU A 177 13.70 27.39 -3.13
CA LEU A 177 12.33 26.89 -3.27
C LEU A 177 12.23 25.38 -3.05
N PHE A 178 13.21 24.59 -3.52
CA PHE A 178 13.27 23.15 -3.30
C PHE A 178 13.50 22.80 -1.81
N ILE A 179 14.43 23.51 -1.15
CA ILE A 179 14.70 23.38 0.29
C ILE A 179 13.46 23.80 1.09
N ARG A 180 12.82 24.94 0.77
CA ARG A 180 11.54 25.34 1.39
C ARG A 180 10.40 24.36 1.13
N ARG A 181 10.37 23.69 -0.04
CA ARG A 181 9.37 22.67 -0.36
C ARG A 181 9.61 21.37 0.43
N ARG A 182 10.86 21.04 0.79
CA ARG A 182 11.17 19.97 1.75
C ARG A 182 11.01 20.38 3.21
N SER A 183 11.15 21.67 3.55
CA SER A 183 11.05 22.16 4.93
C SER A 183 9.64 22.56 5.36
N LYS A 184 8.62 22.45 4.49
CA LYS A 184 7.22 22.50 4.91
C LYS A 184 6.85 21.14 5.51
N PRO A 185 6.48 21.04 6.80
CA PRO A 185 5.88 19.82 7.31
C PRO A 185 4.57 19.57 6.56
N PHE A 186 4.38 18.36 6.04
CA PHE A 186 3.22 17.93 5.27
C PHE A 186 1.96 17.74 6.15
N ASN A 187 1.79 18.54 7.20
CA ASN A 187 0.97 18.17 8.37
C ASN A 187 0.01 19.27 8.88
N GLU A 188 -0.25 20.32 8.10
CA GLU A 188 -1.30 21.33 8.43
C GLU A 188 -2.46 21.39 7.43
N GLU A 189 -2.26 21.09 6.14
CA GLU A 189 -3.33 21.16 5.13
C GLU A 189 -4.34 20.00 5.21
N LEU A 190 -4.00 18.88 5.89
CA LEU A 190 -4.93 17.76 6.09
C LEU A 190 -6.05 18.09 7.11
N LYS A 191 -5.94 19.20 7.85
CA LYS A 191 -6.84 19.52 8.98
C LYS A 191 -8.01 20.46 8.64
N LYS A 192 -8.17 20.87 7.37
CA LYS A 192 -9.21 21.83 6.94
C LYS A 192 -10.27 21.31 5.97
N CYS A 193 -10.10 20.12 5.38
CA CYS A 193 -11.07 19.56 4.43
C CYS A 193 -12.16 18.67 5.07
N CYS A 194 -11.99 18.24 6.33
CA CYS A 194 -12.87 17.23 6.96
C CYS A 194 -13.76 17.82 8.07
N ASN A 195 -14.55 18.84 7.74
CA ASN A 195 -15.67 19.24 8.58
C ASN A 195 -16.84 18.25 8.40
N GLY A 196 -16.94 17.24 9.26
CA GLY A 196 -18.20 16.53 9.51
C GLY A 196 -18.52 15.31 8.63
N ALA A 197 -17.59 14.35 8.51
CA ALA A 197 -17.94 12.96 8.18
C ALA A 197 -17.13 12.01 9.08
N SER A 198 -17.81 11.17 9.87
CA SER A 198 -17.15 10.28 10.82
C SER A 198 -16.37 9.17 10.09
N HIS A 199 -15.06 9.12 10.33
CA HIS A 199 -14.12 8.12 9.81
C HIS A 199 -14.40 6.69 10.32
N GLU A 200 -15.32 6.53 11.27
CA GLU A 200 -15.53 5.27 11.99
C GLU A 200 -16.45 4.27 11.26
N SER A 201 -17.28 4.72 10.33
CA SER A 201 -18.29 3.87 9.66
C SER A 201 -17.77 3.13 8.41
N LEU A 202 -16.79 3.69 7.69
CA LEU A 202 -16.22 3.07 6.48
C LEU A 202 -15.12 2.06 6.81
N SER A 203 -14.24 2.37 7.77
CA SER A 203 -13.16 1.47 8.19
C SER A 203 -13.70 0.11 8.72
N ARG A 204 -14.78 0.15 9.52
CA ARG A 204 -15.35 -1.04 10.16
C ARG A 204 -15.98 -2.05 9.17
N LYS A 205 -16.36 -1.61 7.96
CA LYS A 205 -17.03 -2.47 6.97
C LYS A 205 -16.07 -3.15 5.98
N GLY A 206 -14.89 -2.57 5.74
CA GLY A 206 -13.84 -3.19 4.93
C GLY A 206 -13.04 -4.25 5.70
N ILE A 207 -12.65 -3.96 6.94
CA ILE A 207 -11.79 -4.83 7.75
C ILE A 207 -12.42 -6.21 8.01
N ALA A 208 -13.75 -6.28 8.16
CA ALA A 208 -14.47 -7.52 8.48
C ALA A 208 -14.49 -8.57 7.35
N ARG A 209 -14.22 -8.19 6.09
CA ARG A 209 -14.02 -9.15 4.99
C ARG A 209 -12.54 -9.55 4.81
N TYR A 210 -11.62 -8.79 5.39
CA TYR A 210 -10.20 -8.87 5.04
C TYR A 210 -9.44 -9.99 5.77
N GLU A 211 -9.76 -10.23 7.05
CA GLU A 211 -9.06 -11.23 7.88
C GLU A 211 -9.26 -12.68 7.43
N GLN A 212 -10.23 -12.95 6.56
CA GLN A 212 -10.52 -14.31 6.08
C GLN A 212 -9.54 -14.78 4.99
N ALA A 213 -8.87 -13.87 4.28
CA ALA A 213 -7.90 -14.20 3.23
C ALA A 213 -6.44 -14.34 3.71
N VAL A 214 -6.11 -13.87 4.92
CA VAL A 214 -4.70 -13.68 5.36
C VAL A 214 -4.13 -14.90 6.13
N SER A 215 -4.90 -15.97 6.34
CA SER A 215 -4.47 -17.09 7.23
C SER A 215 -3.41 -18.03 6.66
N TYR A 216 -3.26 -18.14 5.34
CA TYR A 216 -2.59 -19.31 4.74
C TYR A 216 -1.07 -19.23 4.53
N ASN A 217 -0.40 -18.13 4.89
CA ASN A 217 1.01 -17.87 4.55
C ASN A 217 1.99 -17.84 5.75
N ILE A 218 1.80 -18.68 6.78
CA ILE A 218 2.82 -18.93 7.83
C ILE A 218 3.02 -20.43 8.11
N ILE A 219 3.33 -21.22 7.08
CA ILE A 219 4.05 -22.50 7.24
C ILE A 219 5.07 -22.63 6.09
N ASN A 220 6.23 -23.20 6.41
CA ASN A 220 7.33 -23.60 5.53
C ASN A 220 8.24 -22.51 4.93
N ASP A 221 9.21 -22.10 5.75
CA ASP A 221 10.56 -21.80 5.29
C ASP A 221 11.50 -22.91 5.82
N CYS A 222 11.56 -24.04 5.11
CA CYS A 222 12.58 -25.09 5.28
C CYS A 222 12.60 -26.05 4.08
N ASN A 223 13.74 -26.03 3.38
CA ASN A 223 14.21 -26.90 2.29
C ASN A 223 14.03 -26.35 0.86
N ASN A 224 15.18 -26.09 0.23
CA ASN A 224 15.30 -25.95 -1.20
C ASN A 224 15.17 -27.33 -1.85
N ASP A 225 14.05 -27.57 -2.52
CA ASP A 225 13.96 -28.47 -3.67
C ASP A 225 12.79 -27.99 -4.55
N HIS A 226 12.85 -28.28 -5.85
CA HIS A 226 11.90 -27.78 -6.86
C HIS A 226 10.44 -28.15 -6.52
N MET A 227 9.67 -27.19 -5.96
CA MET A 227 8.22 -27.32 -5.81
C MET A 227 7.54 -27.04 -7.16
N PRO A 228 6.70 -27.93 -7.71
CA PRO A 228 5.92 -27.65 -8.91
C PRO A 228 5.00 -26.43 -8.71
N GLY A 229 4.96 -25.53 -9.69
CA GLY A 229 4.28 -24.24 -9.56
C GLY A 229 2.78 -24.36 -9.26
N LEU A 230 2.30 -23.53 -8.31
CA LEU A 230 0.88 -23.45 -7.95
C LEU A 230 -0.02 -22.97 -9.11
N SER A 231 0.58 -22.41 -10.16
CA SER A 231 -0.05 -22.12 -11.45
C SER A 231 -0.75 -23.33 -12.09
N HIS A 232 -0.36 -24.57 -11.73
CA HIS A 232 -1.07 -25.79 -12.14
C HIS A 232 -2.43 -26.04 -11.43
N LEU A 233 -2.82 -25.22 -10.43
CA LEU A 233 -4.16 -25.31 -9.82
C LEU A 233 -5.24 -24.59 -10.63
N LEU A 234 -4.88 -23.77 -11.61
CA LEU A 234 -5.85 -23.21 -12.54
C LEU A 234 -6.31 -24.30 -13.52
N ALA A 235 -7.62 -24.40 -13.75
CA ALA A 235 -8.14 -25.17 -14.88
C ALA A 235 -7.52 -24.64 -16.18
N THR A 236 -7.21 -25.51 -17.15
CA THR A 236 -6.52 -25.12 -18.38
C THR A 236 -7.22 -23.98 -19.13
N GLU A 237 -8.55 -24.00 -19.16
CA GLU A 237 -9.40 -22.96 -19.75
C GLU A 237 -9.23 -21.61 -19.05
N VAL A 238 -9.15 -21.60 -17.72
CA VAL A 238 -8.85 -20.39 -16.92
C VAL A 238 -7.41 -19.94 -17.13
N HIS A 239 -6.44 -20.86 -17.16
CA HIS A 239 -5.02 -20.56 -17.34
C HIS A 239 -4.73 -19.86 -18.68
N ASP A 240 -5.36 -20.33 -19.75
CA ASP A 240 -5.15 -19.83 -21.12
C ASP A 240 -6.08 -18.66 -21.47
N ALA A 241 -7.08 -18.36 -20.63
CA ALA A 241 -7.95 -17.20 -20.80
C ALA A 241 -7.15 -15.87 -20.84
N PRO A 242 -7.56 -14.88 -21.66
CA PRO A 242 -6.89 -13.58 -21.70
C PRO A 242 -6.90 -12.88 -20.34
N LEU A 243 -5.84 -12.15 -20.00
CA LEU A 243 -5.75 -11.42 -18.73
C LEU A 243 -6.88 -10.39 -18.53
N LYS A 244 -7.47 -9.90 -19.63
CA LYS A 244 -8.66 -9.05 -19.62
C LYS A 244 -9.87 -9.70 -18.91
N THR A 245 -9.96 -11.03 -18.88
CA THR A 245 -10.98 -11.78 -18.15
C THR A 245 -10.99 -11.44 -16.65
N VAL A 246 -9.82 -11.24 -16.05
CA VAL A 246 -9.70 -10.79 -14.64
C VAL A 246 -10.31 -9.40 -14.44
N LEU A 247 -10.10 -8.47 -15.39
CA LEU A 247 -10.68 -7.12 -15.33
C LEU A 247 -12.21 -7.11 -15.55
N ASN A 248 -12.73 -8.09 -16.28
CA ASN A 248 -14.17 -8.21 -16.55
C ASN A 248 -14.93 -8.90 -15.40
N ASN A 249 -14.26 -9.76 -14.62
CA ASN A 249 -14.86 -10.45 -13.48
C ASN A 249 -14.73 -9.60 -12.20
N LEU A 250 -15.78 -8.82 -11.90
CA LEU A 250 -15.76 -7.86 -10.80
C LEU A 250 -15.54 -8.50 -9.42
N ASP A 251 -16.07 -9.71 -9.18
CA ASP A 251 -15.95 -10.39 -7.88
C ASP A 251 -14.51 -10.83 -7.61
N VAL A 252 -13.87 -11.49 -8.60
CA VAL A 252 -12.45 -11.87 -8.54
C VAL A 252 -11.56 -10.64 -8.47
N LEU A 253 -11.89 -9.58 -9.23
CA LEU A 253 -11.13 -8.33 -9.21
C LEU A 253 -11.21 -7.62 -7.85
N GLU A 254 -12.39 -7.50 -7.24
CA GLU A 254 -12.54 -6.91 -5.90
C GLU A 254 -11.74 -7.71 -4.86
N GLU A 255 -11.80 -9.04 -4.90
CA GLU A 255 -11.07 -9.88 -3.95
C GLU A 255 -9.54 -9.76 -4.13
N LEU A 256 -9.04 -9.75 -5.37
CA LEU A 256 -7.63 -9.49 -5.66
C LEU A 256 -7.18 -8.09 -5.21
N VAL A 257 -8.01 -7.06 -5.44
CA VAL A 257 -7.76 -5.68 -4.99
C VAL A 257 -7.63 -5.63 -3.47
N LEU A 258 -8.55 -6.29 -2.75
CA LEU A 258 -8.50 -6.37 -1.29
C LEU A 258 -7.18 -7.00 -0.83
N VAL A 259 -6.74 -8.12 -1.40
CA VAL A 259 -5.53 -8.81 -0.92
C VAL A 259 -4.21 -8.18 -1.41
N LEU A 260 -4.15 -7.57 -2.59
CA LEU A 260 -2.89 -7.09 -3.19
C LEU A 260 -2.61 -5.59 -3.01
N ASP A 261 -3.60 -4.70 -2.92
CA ASP A 261 -3.33 -3.26 -2.83
C ASP A 261 -2.84 -2.77 -1.45
N PRO A 262 -3.29 -3.31 -0.30
CA PRO A 262 -2.81 -2.89 1.02
C PRO A 262 -1.30 -3.06 1.21
N ASP A 263 -0.73 -2.16 2.00
CA ASP A 263 0.69 -2.21 2.39
C ASP A 263 0.81 -2.94 3.75
N ILE A 264 0.97 -4.27 3.70
CA ILE A 264 1.18 -5.11 4.88
C ILE A 264 2.67 -5.35 5.06
N SER A 265 3.22 -4.99 6.22
CA SER A 265 4.60 -5.32 6.60
C SER A 265 4.87 -6.83 6.46
N GLY A 266 5.81 -7.19 5.58
CA GLY A 266 6.24 -8.57 5.36
C GLY A 266 5.57 -9.28 4.18
N ALA A 267 4.48 -8.75 3.60
CA ALA A 267 3.83 -9.33 2.42
C ALA A 267 4.08 -8.49 1.17
N LYS A 268 4.41 -9.14 0.04
CA LYS A 268 4.54 -8.44 -1.25
C LYS A 268 3.16 -8.05 -1.78
N ASN A 269 3.04 -6.82 -2.29
CA ASN A 269 1.79 -6.18 -2.71
C ASN A 269 1.85 -5.73 -4.19
N THR A 270 0.83 -5.01 -4.67
CA THR A 270 0.75 -4.52 -6.05
C THR A 270 2.01 -3.77 -6.51
N ARG A 271 2.76 -3.08 -5.63
CA ARG A 271 4.04 -2.45 -6.01
C ARG A 271 5.05 -3.46 -6.55
N HIS A 272 5.09 -4.64 -5.95
CA HIS A 272 6.02 -5.71 -6.30
C HIS A 272 5.58 -6.40 -7.59
N LEU A 273 4.28 -6.65 -7.76
CA LEU A 273 3.71 -7.14 -9.02
C LEU A 273 3.99 -6.17 -10.17
N ALA A 274 3.74 -4.87 -9.97
CA ALA A 274 3.99 -3.83 -10.97
C ALA A 274 5.47 -3.73 -11.37
N ALA A 275 6.39 -3.95 -10.43
CA ALA A 275 7.83 -4.01 -10.73
C ALA A 275 8.18 -5.22 -11.62
N GLN A 276 7.60 -6.40 -11.38
CA GLN A 276 7.74 -7.56 -12.26
C GLN A 276 7.15 -7.30 -13.66
N CYS A 277 6.00 -6.61 -13.72
CA CYS A 277 5.39 -6.12 -14.96
C CYS A 277 6.15 -4.93 -15.61
N SER A 278 7.39 -4.65 -15.20
CA SER A 278 8.27 -3.61 -15.77
C SER A 278 7.67 -2.20 -15.76
N PHE A 279 6.89 -1.84 -14.74
CA PHE A 279 6.50 -0.44 -14.50
C PHE A 279 7.60 0.30 -13.72
N SER A 280 7.82 1.57 -14.08
CA SER A 280 8.80 2.40 -13.39
C SER A 280 8.34 2.77 -11.98
N PHE A 281 9.28 2.91 -11.04
CA PHE A 281 9.00 3.33 -9.66
C PHE A 281 8.19 4.64 -9.58
N ALA A 282 8.43 5.58 -10.50
CA ALA A 282 7.66 6.83 -10.58
C ALA A 282 6.18 6.58 -10.93
N TRP A 283 5.91 5.69 -11.89
CA TRP A 283 4.54 5.32 -12.27
C TRP A 283 3.85 4.53 -11.15
N ILE A 284 4.55 3.60 -10.49
CA ILE A 284 4.01 2.82 -9.37
C ILE A 284 3.60 3.74 -8.21
N ASN A 285 4.43 4.74 -7.87
CA ASN A 285 4.08 5.75 -6.86
C ASN A 285 2.89 6.62 -7.28
N TYR A 286 2.78 6.98 -8.55
CA TYR A 286 1.64 7.72 -9.07
C TYR A 286 0.33 6.91 -8.96
N ALA A 287 0.33 5.63 -9.35
CA ALA A 287 -0.82 4.74 -9.18
C ALA A 287 -1.26 4.67 -7.70
N TYR A 288 -0.32 4.46 -6.77
CA TYR A 288 -0.61 4.47 -5.33
C TYR A 288 -1.05 5.82 -4.76
N SER A 289 -0.71 6.94 -5.40
CA SER A 289 -1.20 8.27 -5.01
C SER A 289 -2.65 8.53 -5.42
N MET A 290 -3.22 7.71 -6.33
CA MET A 290 -4.60 7.79 -6.80
C MET A 290 -5.52 6.74 -6.18
N LYS A 291 -5.03 5.95 -5.21
CA LYS A 291 -5.74 4.78 -4.64
C LYS A 291 -7.16 5.06 -4.13
N ASP A 292 -7.43 6.30 -3.70
CA ASP A 292 -8.72 6.73 -3.17
C ASP A 292 -9.80 6.88 -4.27
N HIS A 293 -9.40 6.82 -5.54
CA HIS A 293 -10.28 6.95 -6.72
C HIS A 293 -10.09 5.82 -7.73
N LYS A 294 -8.92 5.19 -7.77
CA LYS A 294 -8.63 4.04 -8.64
C LYS A 294 -7.64 3.10 -7.97
N SER A 295 -8.01 1.82 -7.85
CA SER A 295 -7.12 0.77 -7.35
C SER A 295 -5.78 0.75 -8.11
N PRO A 296 -4.64 0.73 -7.41
CA PRO A 296 -3.34 0.47 -8.02
C PRO A 296 -3.29 -0.84 -8.80
N LEU A 297 -3.89 -1.93 -8.30
CA LEU A 297 -3.93 -3.21 -9.00
C LEU A 297 -4.69 -3.10 -10.33
N VAL A 298 -5.87 -2.48 -10.33
CA VAL A 298 -6.65 -2.25 -11.55
C VAL A 298 -5.84 -1.45 -12.56
N ALA A 299 -5.18 -0.37 -12.13
CA ALA A 299 -4.31 0.44 -13.00
C ALA A 299 -3.13 -0.37 -13.57
N VAL A 300 -2.54 -1.28 -12.79
CA VAL A 300 -1.47 -2.18 -13.25
C VAL A 300 -2.02 -3.16 -14.28
N LEU A 301 -3.11 -3.87 -13.98
CA LEU A 301 -3.71 -4.88 -14.87
C LEU A 301 -4.18 -4.28 -16.20
N GLU A 302 -4.86 -3.13 -16.19
CA GLU A 302 -5.19 -2.38 -17.41
C GLU A 302 -3.94 -2.03 -18.23
N GLY A 303 -2.89 -1.54 -17.56
CA GLY A 303 -1.63 -1.20 -18.19
C GLY A 303 -0.88 -2.41 -18.76
N VAL A 304 -0.99 -3.58 -18.13
CA VAL A 304 -0.42 -4.84 -18.63
C VAL A 304 -1.20 -5.30 -19.86
N VAL A 305 -2.53 -5.38 -19.79
CA VAL A 305 -3.39 -5.77 -20.94
C VAL A 305 -3.19 -4.83 -22.13
N THR A 306 -2.92 -3.55 -21.88
CA THR A 306 -2.63 -2.57 -22.95
C THR A 306 -1.24 -2.76 -23.57
N LYS A 307 -0.23 -3.16 -22.79
CA LYS A 307 1.14 -3.39 -23.27
C LYS A 307 1.31 -4.76 -23.93
N ASN A 308 0.65 -5.77 -23.38
CA ASN A 308 0.80 -7.18 -23.73
C ASN A 308 -0.60 -7.80 -23.91
N PRO A 309 -1.25 -7.63 -25.08
CA PRO A 309 -2.61 -8.13 -25.30
C PRO A 309 -2.72 -9.66 -25.24
N ASP A 310 -1.62 -10.37 -25.53
CA ASP A 310 -1.54 -11.83 -25.56
C ASP A 310 -1.27 -12.46 -24.17
N TRP A 311 -1.14 -11.66 -23.11
CA TRP A 311 -0.95 -12.20 -21.76
C TRP A 311 -2.23 -12.86 -21.24
N THR A 312 -2.07 -14.06 -20.69
CA THR A 312 -3.15 -14.87 -20.12
C THR A 312 -3.21 -14.76 -18.60
N VAL A 313 -4.23 -15.33 -17.97
CA VAL A 313 -4.31 -15.47 -16.51
C VAL A 313 -3.15 -16.30 -15.95
N GLY A 314 -2.69 -17.32 -16.67
CA GLY A 314 -1.52 -18.13 -16.30
C GLY A 314 -0.25 -17.31 -16.12
N HIS A 315 0.00 -16.33 -17.00
CA HIS A 315 1.12 -15.39 -16.85
C HIS A 315 1.00 -14.54 -15.58
N LEU A 316 -0.22 -14.07 -15.24
CA LEU A 316 -0.44 -13.36 -13.97
C LEU A 316 -0.21 -14.28 -12.77
N ALA A 317 -0.66 -15.53 -12.82
CA ALA A 317 -0.47 -16.51 -11.75
C ALA A 317 1.01 -16.80 -11.49
N GLU A 318 1.83 -16.96 -12.54
CA GLU A 318 3.28 -17.12 -12.42
C GLU A 318 3.93 -15.91 -11.73
N LEU A 319 3.53 -14.69 -12.09
CA LEU A 319 4.03 -13.47 -11.44
C LEU A 319 3.61 -13.38 -9.96
N LEU A 320 2.38 -13.78 -9.63
CA LEU A 320 1.88 -13.84 -8.26
C LEU A 320 2.62 -14.88 -7.41
N THR A 321 2.84 -16.09 -7.94
CA THR A 321 3.70 -17.11 -7.30
C THR A 321 5.14 -16.60 -7.13
N THR A 322 5.70 -15.89 -8.12
CA THR A 322 7.04 -15.29 -8.05
C THR A 322 7.17 -14.24 -6.95
N ILE A 323 6.11 -13.47 -6.67
CA ILE A 323 6.09 -12.56 -5.53
C ILE A 323 5.70 -13.24 -4.20
N GLY A 324 5.35 -14.53 -4.21
CA GLY A 324 4.96 -15.31 -3.03
C GLY A 324 3.50 -15.10 -2.60
N ARG A 325 2.64 -14.66 -3.52
CA ARG A 325 1.20 -14.39 -3.28
C ARG A 325 0.33 -15.52 -3.81
N ASN A 326 0.54 -16.70 -3.23
CA ASN A 326 -0.21 -17.92 -3.53
C ASN A 326 -1.71 -17.78 -3.20
N ASP A 327 -2.04 -16.96 -2.20
CA ASP A 327 -3.41 -16.56 -1.86
C ASP A 327 -4.12 -15.83 -3.01
N ALA A 328 -3.40 -15.01 -3.77
CA ALA A 328 -3.94 -14.36 -4.95
C ALA A 328 -4.11 -15.33 -6.14
N VAL A 329 -3.29 -16.40 -6.22
CA VAL A 329 -3.45 -17.47 -7.23
C VAL A 329 -4.69 -18.31 -6.94
N GLU A 330 -5.00 -18.60 -5.66
CA GLU A 330 -6.24 -19.27 -5.27
C GLU A 330 -7.49 -18.44 -5.64
N ILE A 331 -7.41 -17.10 -5.54
CA ILE A 331 -8.49 -16.20 -5.98
C ILE A 331 -8.69 -16.26 -7.51
N LEU A 332 -7.60 -16.37 -8.30
CA LEU A 332 -7.71 -16.56 -9.75
C LEU A 332 -8.39 -17.88 -10.13
N ALA A 333 -8.25 -18.94 -9.32
CA ALA A 333 -8.92 -20.22 -9.54
C ALA A 333 -10.45 -20.16 -9.40
N LYS A 334 -11.01 -19.05 -8.90
CA LYS A 334 -12.46 -18.80 -8.81
C LYS A 334 -13.07 -18.24 -10.09
N LEU A 335 -12.26 -17.93 -11.11
CA LEU A 335 -12.78 -17.53 -12.42
C LEU A 335 -13.60 -18.67 -13.04
N PRO A 336 -14.74 -18.36 -13.69
CA PRO A 336 -15.49 -19.36 -14.43
C PRO A 336 -14.65 -19.87 -15.61
N ALA A 337 -14.72 -21.17 -15.88
CA ALA A 337 -14.05 -21.80 -17.01
C ALA A 337 -14.74 -21.52 -18.36
N ASP A 338 -16.04 -21.19 -18.35
CA ASP A 338 -16.86 -20.84 -19.51
C ASP A 338 -16.66 -19.36 -19.96
N VAL A 339 -15.45 -18.98 -20.43
CA VAL A 339 -15.14 -17.61 -20.94
C VAL A 339 -14.72 -17.59 -22.40
#